data_AF-A0A1Y6BXE2-F1
#
_entry.id   AF-A0A1Y6BXE2-F1
#
_cell.length_a   1.000
_cell.length_b   1.000
_cell.length_c   1.000
_cell.angle_alpha   90.00
_cell.angle_beta   90.00
_cell.angle_gamma   90.00
#
_symmetry.space_group_name_H-M   'P 1'
#
loop_
_entity.id
_entity.type
_entity.pdbx_description
1 polymer ?
#
loop_
_entity_poly.entity_id
_entity_poly.type
_entity_poly.pdbx_seq_one_letter_code
_entity_poly.pdbx_strand_id
1 'polypeptide(L)'
;MAENMNHSFSSFDKAKGFSLFELAIVLVVVGILVYSGYRYYLSTIDHSKYSLIKFQAATFSRTVNNLYGQAKVLGLKDVQLMQSVIYLNEKGWPASADNNSSLKSYNQSPEECESLWHGIFNNAPRTVIAGSDRDKNKSVRKDFRIYSINGRICRYELARKQEEAYFFDYDLSTGEVNVHGSLKH
;
A
#
# COMPACT_ATOMS: atom_id res chain seq x y z
N MET A 1 -48.15 55.12 -35.72
CA MET A 1 -46.71 54.90 -35.97
C MET A 1 -46.18 54.10 -34.80
N ALA A 2 -46.15 52.78 -34.93
CA ALA A 2 -45.49 51.86 -34.00
C ALA A 2 -45.20 50.58 -34.80
N GLU A 3 -43.92 50.21 -34.82
CA GLU A 3 -43.26 49.28 -35.72
C GLU A 3 -43.35 47.85 -35.16
N ASN A 4 -43.76 46.89 -36.00
CA ASN A 4 -43.83 45.47 -35.66
C ASN A 4 -42.41 44.86 -35.63
N MET A 5 -41.92 44.52 -34.44
CA MET A 5 -40.66 43.79 -34.27
C MET A 5 -40.92 42.28 -34.25
N ASN A 6 -40.88 41.65 -35.43
CA ASN A 6 -40.82 40.20 -35.57
C ASN A 6 -39.38 39.72 -35.26
N HIS A 7 -39.10 39.31 -34.03
CA HIS A 7 -37.92 38.50 -33.74
C HIS A 7 -38.20 37.04 -34.11
N SER A 8 -37.82 36.68 -35.34
CA SER A 8 -37.74 35.31 -35.82
C SER A 8 -36.73 34.53 -34.96
N PHE A 9 -37.22 33.49 -34.31
CA PHE A 9 -36.44 32.47 -33.63
C PHE A 9 -36.13 31.36 -34.64
N SER A 10 -34.98 31.40 -35.33
CA SER A 10 -34.40 30.17 -35.91
C SER A 10 -32.93 30.33 -36.34
N SER A 11 -32.04 29.67 -35.62
CA SER A 11 -30.94 28.92 -36.23
C SER A 11 -30.43 27.91 -35.21
N PHE A 12 -31.05 26.73 -35.18
CA PHE A 12 -30.33 25.55 -34.72
C PHE A 12 -29.27 25.26 -35.78
N ASP A 13 -28.01 25.51 -35.43
CA ASP A 13 -26.87 25.09 -36.23
C ASP A 13 -27.00 23.60 -36.57
N LYS A 14 -26.90 23.30 -37.86
CA LYS A 14 -26.85 21.93 -38.40
C LYS A 14 -25.73 21.19 -37.67
N ALA A 15 -26.07 20.21 -36.83
CA ALA A 15 -25.13 19.22 -36.36
C ALA A 15 -24.57 18.49 -37.59
N LYS A 16 -23.35 18.86 -38.03
CA LYS A 16 -22.60 18.11 -39.03
C LYS A 16 -22.27 16.76 -38.40
N GLY A 17 -23.04 15.73 -38.77
CA GLY A 17 -22.80 14.35 -38.35
C GLY A 17 -21.39 13.92 -38.72
N PHE A 18 -20.72 13.27 -37.78
CA PHE A 18 -19.36 12.76 -37.90
C PHE A 18 -19.22 11.87 -39.16
N SER A 19 -18.22 12.13 -40.01
CA SER A 19 -17.99 11.33 -41.21
C SER A 19 -17.37 9.98 -40.85
N LEU A 20 -17.81 8.89 -41.51
CA LEU A 20 -17.23 7.53 -41.34
C LEU A 20 -15.70 7.51 -41.53
N PHE A 21 -15.20 8.37 -42.43
CA PHE A 21 -13.77 8.48 -42.71
C PHE A 21 -12.99 9.14 -41.55
N GLU A 22 -13.58 10.17 -40.93
CA GLU A 22 -13.00 10.85 -39.78
C GLU A 22 -12.89 9.89 -38.59
N LEU A 23 -13.90 9.04 -38.39
CA LEU A 23 -13.88 7.98 -37.39
C LEU A 23 -12.76 6.97 -37.65
N ALA A 24 -12.57 6.55 -38.91
CA ALA A 24 -11.51 5.62 -39.28
C ALA A 24 -10.12 6.19 -38.95
N ILE A 25 -9.87 7.46 -39.30
CA ILE A 25 -8.59 8.12 -38.99
C ILE A 25 -8.37 8.22 -37.48
N VAL A 26 -9.38 8.65 -36.72
CA VAL A 26 -9.28 8.75 -35.26
C VAL A 26 -8.97 7.39 -34.63
N LEU A 27 -9.60 6.31 -35.08
CA LEU A 27 -9.33 4.97 -34.58
C LEU A 27 -7.89 4.51 -34.88
N VAL A 28 -7.37 4.82 -36.06
CA VAL A 28 -5.96 4.52 -36.41
C VAL A 28 -5.00 5.28 -35.50
N VAL A 29 -5.23 6.58 -35.31
CA VAL A 29 -4.39 7.42 -34.44
C VAL A 29 -4.46 6.96 -32.99
N VAL A 30 -5.65 6.69 -32.46
CA VAL A 30 -5.83 6.16 -31.10
C VAL A 30 -5.16 4.80 -30.95
N GLY A 31 -5.24 3.92 -31.95
CA GLY A 31 -4.55 2.63 -31.95
C GLY A 31 -3.03 2.76 -31.82
N ILE A 32 -2.43 3.68 -32.57
CA ILE A 32 -0.98 3.98 -32.49
C ILE A 32 -0.62 4.54 -31.12
N LEU A 33 -1.41 5.46 -30.58
CA LEU A 33 -1.19 6.06 -29.26
C LEU A 33 -1.27 5.01 -28.14
N VAL A 34 -2.28 4.14 -28.17
CA VAL A 34 -2.44 3.07 -27.18
C VAL A 34 -1.28 2.08 -27.27
N TYR A 35 -0.88 1.67 -28.48
CA TYR A 35 0.24 0.75 -28.67
C TYR A 35 1.56 1.33 -28.13
N SER A 36 1.85 2.59 -28.43
CA SER A 36 3.05 3.27 -27.94
C SER A 36 3.02 3.51 -26.43
N GLY A 37 1.85 3.88 -25.87
CA GLY A 37 1.69 4.18 -24.45
C GLY A 37 1.66 2.95 -23.55
N TYR A 38 1.31 1.78 -24.09
CA TYR A 38 1.15 0.54 -23.32
C TYR A 38 2.42 0.15 -22.56
N ARG A 39 3.59 0.16 -23.21
CA ARG A 39 4.86 -0.22 -22.56
C ARG A 39 5.26 0.73 -21.43
N TYR A 40 5.06 2.03 -21.63
CA TYR A 40 5.36 3.04 -20.62
C TYR A 40 4.48 2.88 -19.37
N TYR A 41 3.19 2.62 -19.58
CA TYR A 41 2.24 2.45 -18.48
C TYR A 41 2.56 1.23 -17.59
N LEU A 42 2.98 0.10 -18.18
CA LEU A 42 3.36 -1.09 -17.41
C LEU A 42 4.56 -0.85 -16.49
N SER A 43 5.63 -0.22 -17.00
CA SER A 43 6.83 0.08 -16.19
C SER A 43 6.53 1.04 -15.02
N THR A 44 5.69 2.05 -15.25
CA THR A 44 5.30 3.02 -14.22
C THR A 44 4.53 2.35 -13.07
N ILE A 45 3.69 1.35 -13.38
CA ILE A 45 2.94 0.60 -12.37
C ILE A 45 3.87 -0.18 -11.43
N ASP A 46 4.92 -0.81 -11.96
CA ASP A 46 5.84 -1.60 -11.13
C ASP A 46 6.73 -0.72 -10.25
N HIS A 47 7.25 0.38 -10.81
CA HIS A 47 7.96 1.40 -10.01
C HIS A 47 7.10 1.96 -8.88
N SER A 48 5.79 2.11 -9.09
CA SER A 48 4.86 2.61 -8.08
C SER A 48 4.70 1.64 -6.91
N LYS A 49 4.65 0.32 -7.17
CA LYS A 49 4.52 -0.71 -6.12
C LYS A 49 5.77 -0.78 -5.25
N TYR A 50 6.94 -0.81 -5.87
CA TYR A 50 8.21 -0.80 -5.14
C TYR A 50 8.35 0.47 -4.30
N SER A 51 7.99 1.63 -4.87
CA SER A 51 8.01 2.91 -4.15
C SER A 51 7.06 2.91 -2.96
N LEU A 52 5.87 2.31 -3.09
CA LEU A 52 4.92 2.16 -1.99
C LEU A 52 5.49 1.31 -0.84
N ILE A 53 6.05 0.13 -1.15
CA ILE A 53 6.69 -0.72 -0.12
C ILE A 53 7.85 0.00 0.54
N LYS A 54 8.72 0.62 -0.25
CA LYS A 54 9.88 1.37 0.26
C LYS A 54 9.44 2.51 1.17
N PHE A 55 8.38 3.23 0.81
CA PHE A 55 7.82 4.29 1.63
C PHE A 55 7.26 3.76 2.96
N GLN A 56 6.49 2.68 2.92
CA GLN A 56 5.92 2.07 4.12
C GLN A 56 7.00 1.49 5.04
N ALA A 57 7.97 0.77 4.47
CA ALA A 57 9.13 0.26 5.21
C ALA A 57 9.97 1.37 5.83
N ALA A 58 10.22 2.47 5.11
CA ALA A 58 10.95 3.61 5.65
C ALA A 58 10.19 4.29 6.79
N THR A 59 8.87 4.40 6.69
CA THR A 59 8.03 4.94 7.75
C THR A 59 8.05 4.01 8.97
N PHE A 60 7.85 2.71 8.76
CA PHE A 60 7.92 1.70 9.80
C PHE A 60 9.28 1.73 10.51
N SER A 61 10.37 1.72 9.75
CA SER A 61 11.75 1.77 10.25
C SER A 61 12.00 3.01 11.12
N ARG A 62 11.53 4.19 10.69
CA ARG A 62 11.65 5.42 11.48
C ARG A 62 10.88 5.32 12.79
N THR A 63 9.65 4.81 12.74
CA THR A 63 8.83 4.64 13.93
C THR A 63 9.46 3.66 14.91
N VAL A 64 9.88 2.46 14.47
CA VAL A 64 10.48 1.48 15.38
C VAL A 64 11.80 1.95 15.99
N ASN A 65 12.62 2.67 15.23
CA ASN A 65 13.86 3.26 15.74
C ASN A 65 13.58 4.39 16.75
N ASN A 66 12.56 5.21 16.49
CA ASN A 66 12.15 6.25 17.43
C ASN A 66 11.64 5.66 18.75
N LEU A 67 10.79 4.63 18.67
CA LEU A 67 10.27 3.90 19.84
C LEU A 67 11.40 3.24 20.63
N TYR A 68 12.33 2.55 19.95
CA TYR A 68 13.52 1.97 20.57
C TYR A 68 14.34 3.03 21.32
N GLY A 69 14.60 4.17 20.66
CA GLY A 69 15.34 5.28 21.26
C GLY A 69 14.65 5.85 22.50
N GLN A 70 13.34 6.12 22.41
CA GLN A 70 12.55 6.64 23.53
C GLN A 70 12.52 5.66 24.71
N ALA A 71 12.26 4.38 24.43
CA ALA A 71 12.24 3.32 25.43
C ALA A 71 13.59 3.17 26.14
N LYS A 72 14.68 3.21 25.38
CA LYS A 72 16.04 3.06 25.92
C LYS A 72 16.45 4.22 26.81
N VAL A 73 16.07 5.45 26.46
CA VAL A 73 16.37 6.64 27.27
C VAL A 73 15.56 6.65 28.57
N LEU A 74 14.29 6.24 28.50
CA LEU A 74 13.36 6.32 29.63
C LEU A 74 13.29 5.02 30.46
N GLY A 75 13.93 3.95 30.01
CA GLY A 75 13.85 2.63 30.65
C GLY A 75 12.46 1.98 30.56
N LEU A 76 11.70 2.30 29.51
CA LEU A 76 10.32 1.84 29.35
C LEU A 76 10.26 0.47 28.66
N LYS A 77 9.23 -0.32 28.99
CA LYS A 77 8.89 -1.60 28.33
C LYS A 77 7.74 -1.46 27.35
N ASP A 78 7.07 -0.32 27.38
CA ASP A 78 5.98 0.06 26.50
C ASP A 78 6.02 1.57 26.25
N VAL A 79 5.60 1.99 25.07
CA VAL A 79 5.64 3.38 24.65
C VAL A 79 4.30 3.75 24.01
N GLN A 80 3.70 4.85 24.48
CA GLN A 80 2.50 5.40 23.86
C GLN A 80 2.83 6.01 22.50
N LEU A 81 2.24 5.46 21.43
CA LEU A 81 2.31 5.98 20.08
C LEU A 81 0.91 6.40 19.63
N MET A 82 0.63 7.70 19.70
CA MET A 82 -0.68 8.26 19.35
C MET A 82 -1.83 7.57 20.09
N GLN A 83 -2.60 6.71 19.42
CA GLN A 83 -3.76 5.99 19.95
C GLN A 83 -3.45 4.54 20.36
N SER A 84 -2.21 4.09 20.21
CA SER A 84 -1.79 2.72 20.50
C SER A 84 -0.66 2.70 21.52
N VAL A 85 -0.63 1.67 22.35
CA VAL A 85 0.52 1.36 23.19
C VAL A 85 1.36 0.33 22.46
N ILE A 86 2.63 0.62 22.25
CA ILE A 86 3.56 -0.29 21.61
C ILE A 86 4.41 -0.96 22.68
N TYR A 87 4.30 -2.28 22.77
CA TYR A 87 5.04 -3.11 23.69
C TYR A 87 6.36 -3.55 23.08
N LEU A 88 7.42 -3.46 23.86
CA LEU A 88 8.80 -3.74 23.44
C LEU A 88 9.23 -5.10 23.98
N ASN A 89 10.05 -5.81 23.20
CA ASN A 89 10.60 -7.09 23.61
C ASN A 89 11.76 -6.95 24.59
N GLU A 90 12.35 -8.08 25.00
CA GLU A 90 13.49 -8.11 25.90
C GLU A 90 14.75 -7.40 25.36
N LYS A 91 14.80 -7.10 24.06
CA LYS A 91 15.88 -6.35 23.40
C LYS A 91 15.55 -4.86 23.24
N GLY A 92 14.35 -4.44 23.65
CA GLY A 92 13.85 -3.07 23.52
C GLY A 92 13.26 -2.74 22.16
N TRP A 93 13.07 -3.73 21.27
CA TRP A 93 12.47 -3.51 19.96
C TRP A 93 10.95 -3.68 20.00
N PRO A 94 10.17 -2.88 19.26
CA PRO A 94 8.72 -3.06 19.16
C PRO A 94 8.35 -4.47 18.74
N ALA A 95 7.46 -5.11 19.49
CA ALA A 95 7.03 -6.48 19.22
C ALA A 95 5.53 -6.56 18.93
N SER A 96 4.71 -5.76 19.60
CA SER A 96 3.26 -5.83 19.46
C SER A 96 2.58 -4.55 19.91
N ALA A 97 1.33 -4.36 19.50
CA ALA A 97 0.42 -3.35 20.04
C ALA A 97 -0.71 -3.95 20.90
N ASP A 98 -0.62 -5.26 21.20
CA ASP A 98 -1.57 -5.99 22.04
C ASP A 98 -0.90 -6.39 23.36
N ASN A 99 -1.57 -6.08 24.48
CA ASN A 99 -1.06 -6.37 25.82
C ASN A 99 -1.11 -7.87 26.20
N ASN A 100 -1.84 -8.69 25.46
CA ASN A 100 -1.96 -10.14 25.70
C ASN A 100 -1.02 -10.98 24.81
N SER A 101 -0.13 -10.33 24.06
CA SER A 101 0.79 -10.98 23.13
C SER A 101 2.11 -11.38 23.78
N SER A 102 2.81 -12.32 23.13
CA SER A 102 4.20 -12.62 23.40
C SER A 102 5.07 -11.42 23.04
N LEU A 103 5.79 -10.88 24.03
CA LEU A 103 6.77 -9.82 23.82
C LEU A 103 8.18 -10.38 23.62
N LYS A 104 8.31 -11.60 23.12
CA LYS A 104 9.63 -12.22 22.91
C LYS A 104 10.21 -11.77 21.56
N SER A 105 11.53 -11.67 21.44
CA SER A 105 12.18 -11.47 20.13
C SER A 105 12.15 -12.72 19.22
N TYR A 106 11.45 -13.77 19.65
CA TYR A 106 11.28 -15.06 19.00
C TYR A 106 9.88 -15.62 19.31
N ASN A 107 9.46 -16.65 18.58
CA ASN A 107 8.10 -17.24 18.67
C ASN A 107 6.97 -16.22 18.43
N GLN A 108 7.23 -15.22 17.60
CA GLN A 108 6.25 -14.25 17.16
C GLN A 108 5.18 -14.91 16.27
N SER A 109 3.90 -14.64 16.51
CA SER A 109 2.82 -15.08 15.63
C SER A 109 2.53 -14.05 14.52
N PRO A 110 1.90 -14.47 13.41
CA PRO A 110 1.42 -13.52 12.39
C PRO A 110 0.44 -12.48 12.94
N GLU A 111 -0.40 -12.85 13.92
CA GLU A 111 -1.37 -11.95 14.57
C GLU A 111 -0.68 -10.85 15.37
N GLU A 112 0.43 -11.17 16.04
CA GLU A 112 1.22 -10.18 16.77
C GLU A 112 1.93 -9.23 15.81
N CYS A 113 2.43 -9.73 14.68
CA CYS A 113 2.95 -8.90 13.58
C CYS A 113 1.88 -7.98 13.00
N GLU A 114 0.64 -8.46 12.87
CA GLU A 114 -0.52 -7.67 12.42
C GLU A 114 -0.89 -6.61 13.46
N SER A 115 -0.90 -6.96 14.74
CA SER A 115 -1.13 -6.00 15.84
C SER A 115 -0.10 -4.87 15.81
N LEU A 116 1.18 -5.21 15.68
CA LEU A 116 2.26 -4.23 15.57
C LEU A 116 2.07 -3.30 14.35
N TRP A 117 1.64 -3.83 13.21
CA TRP A 117 1.33 -3.04 12.02
C TRP A 117 0.24 -1.99 12.29
N HIS A 118 -0.88 -2.40 12.87
CA HIS A 118 -1.98 -1.50 13.19
C HIS A 118 -1.62 -0.51 14.30
N GLY A 119 -0.73 -0.87 15.22
CA GLY A 119 -0.22 0.05 16.23
C GLY A 119 0.72 1.13 15.66
N ILE A 120 1.55 0.77 14.67
CA ILE A 120 2.51 1.71 14.06
C ILE A 120 1.82 2.68 13.08
N PHE A 121 0.83 2.20 12.34
CA PHE A 121 0.14 3.00 11.33
C PHE A 121 -1.23 3.48 11.81
N ASN A 122 -1.34 4.78 12.08
CA ASN A 122 -2.61 5.41 12.48
C ASN A 122 -3.76 5.18 11.48
N ASN A 123 -3.44 5.09 10.18
CA ASN A 123 -4.37 4.70 9.12
C ASN A 123 -3.78 3.51 8.35
N ALA A 124 -3.66 2.39 9.03
CA ALA A 124 -3.06 1.17 8.51
C ALA A 124 -3.76 0.69 7.21
N PRO A 125 -2.99 0.37 6.15
CA PRO A 125 -3.51 -0.39 5.01
C PRO A 125 -4.10 -1.73 5.47
N ARG A 126 -5.08 -2.25 4.74
CA ARG A 126 -5.80 -3.45 5.15
C ARG A 126 -4.90 -4.68 5.07
N THR A 127 -4.86 -5.44 6.16
CA THR A 127 -4.04 -6.65 6.28
C THR A 127 -4.91 -7.90 6.29
N VAL A 128 -4.28 -9.03 5.96
CA VAL A 128 -4.78 -10.37 6.29
C VAL A 128 -3.61 -11.25 6.73
N ILE A 129 -3.86 -12.18 7.63
CA ILE A 129 -2.90 -13.23 7.96
C ILE A 129 -2.76 -14.19 6.77
N ALA A 130 -1.52 -14.42 6.32
CA ALA A 130 -1.24 -15.30 5.20
C ALA A 130 -1.71 -16.74 5.49
N GLY A 131 -2.38 -17.35 4.52
CA GLY A 131 -2.92 -18.72 4.66
C GLY A 131 -4.24 -18.82 5.43
N SER A 132 -4.72 -17.73 6.04
CA SER A 132 -6.05 -17.69 6.68
C SER A 132 -7.19 -17.82 5.66
N ASP A 133 -8.39 -18.15 6.12
CA ASP A 133 -9.56 -18.24 5.24
C ASP A 133 -9.91 -16.89 4.61
N ARG A 134 -9.65 -15.78 5.32
CA ARG A 134 -9.77 -14.41 4.79
C ARG A 134 -8.79 -14.15 3.65
N ASP A 135 -7.57 -14.69 3.75
CA ASP A 135 -6.57 -14.60 2.69
C ASP A 135 -6.98 -15.41 1.44
N LYS A 136 -7.55 -16.60 1.63
CA LYS A 136 -8.08 -17.42 0.52
C LYS A 136 -9.32 -16.80 -0.13
N ASN A 137 -10.09 -16.01 0.61
CA ASN A 137 -11.29 -15.38 0.11
C ASN A 137 -10.96 -14.22 -0.86
N LYS A 138 -11.45 -14.31 -2.09
CA LYS A 138 -11.27 -13.29 -3.14
C LYS A 138 -12.16 -12.07 -2.96
N SER A 139 -13.26 -12.15 -2.20
CA SER A 139 -14.15 -11.01 -1.95
C SER A 139 -13.60 -10.06 -0.88
N VAL A 140 -12.69 -10.54 -0.03
CA VAL A 140 -12.03 -9.72 0.98
C VAL A 140 -10.97 -8.85 0.30
N ARG A 141 -11.17 -7.52 0.38
CA ARG A 141 -10.15 -6.55 -0.02
C ARG A 141 -9.01 -6.58 0.98
N LYS A 142 -7.81 -6.86 0.47
CA LYS A 142 -6.56 -6.94 1.21
C LYS A 142 -5.50 -6.13 0.47
N ASP A 143 -4.78 -5.30 1.19
CA ASP A 143 -3.64 -4.55 0.67
C ASP A 143 -2.34 -5.27 1.00
N PHE A 144 -2.26 -5.88 2.19
CA PHE A 144 -1.10 -6.61 2.69
C PHE A 144 -1.44 -8.00 3.23
N ARG A 145 -0.49 -8.92 3.11
CA ARG A 145 -0.46 -10.25 3.72
C ARG A 145 0.64 -10.27 4.77
N ILE A 146 0.30 -10.79 5.94
CA ILE A 146 1.17 -10.81 7.11
C ILE A 146 1.69 -12.23 7.31
N TYR A 147 3.00 -12.35 7.45
CA TYR A 147 3.67 -13.60 7.76
C TYR A 147 4.53 -13.42 9.01
N SER A 148 4.65 -14.50 9.78
CA SER A 148 5.75 -14.67 10.72
C SER A 148 6.70 -15.74 10.17
N ILE A 149 7.96 -15.36 9.95
CA ILE A 149 8.99 -16.25 9.43
C ILE A 149 9.89 -16.65 10.61
N ASN A 150 9.90 -17.96 10.89
CA ASN A 150 10.66 -18.58 11.98
C ASN A 150 10.39 -17.96 13.37
N GLY A 151 9.23 -17.32 13.56
CA GLY A 151 8.88 -16.64 14.80
C GLY A 151 9.73 -15.41 15.12
N ARG A 152 10.52 -14.89 14.18
CA ARG A 152 11.48 -13.78 14.44
C ARG A 152 11.34 -12.62 13.47
N ILE A 153 10.82 -12.88 12.28
CA ILE A 153 10.69 -11.88 11.23
C ILE A 153 9.21 -11.67 10.95
N CYS A 154 8.74 -10.44 11.11
CA CYS A 154 7.44 -10.02 10.61
C CYS A 154 7.61 -9.59 9.15
N ARG A 155 6.95 -10.30 8.24
CA ARG A 155 6.94 -9.95 6.81
C ARG A 155 5.61 -9.34 6.42
N TYR A 156 5.69 -8.19 5.77
CA TYR A 156 4.56 -7.40 5.28
C TYR A 156 4.59 -7.40 3.74
N GLU A 157 3.81 -8.28 3.12
CA GLU A 157 3.80 -8.50 1.66
C GLU A 157 2.59 -7.85 0.99
N LEU A 158 2.76 -7.20 -0.16
CA LEU A 158 1.65 -6.67 -0.94
C LEU A 158 0.71 -7.78 -1.43
N ALA A 159 -0.56 -7.69 -1.08
CA ALA A 159 -1.60 -8.66 -1.41
C ALA A 159 -2.11 -8.48 -2.86
N ARG A 160 -1.28 -8.77 -3.87
CA ARG A 160 -1.71 -8.79 -5.28
C ARG A 160 -1.22 -10.04 -6.01
N LYS A 161 -2.03 -10.52 -6.95
CA LYS A 161 -1.72 -11.67 -7.80
C LYS A 161 -0.70 -11.22 -8.86
N GLN A 162 0.59 -11.41 -8.59
CA GLN A 162 1.69 -11.04 -9.48
C GLN A 162 2.77 -12.13 -9.47
N GLU A 163 3.63 -12.11 -10.49
CA GLU A 163 4.75 -13.07 -10.63
C GLU A 163 5.86 -12.80 -9.60
N GLU A 164 6.03 -11.55 -9.16
CA GLU A 164 7.05 -11.16 -8.18
C GLU A 164 6.40 -10.62 -6.90
N ALA A 165 6.90 -11.08 -5.75
CA ALA A 165 6.46 -10.65 -4.43
C ALA A 165 7.18 -9.37 -4.01
N TYR A 166 6.41 -8.37 -3.56
CA TYR A 166 6.93 -7.13 -3.00
C TYR A 166 6.61 -7.09 -1.51
N PHE A 167 7.62 -7.02 -0.66
CA PHE A 167 7.44 -7.09 0.78
C PHE A 167 8.57 -6.37 1.52
N PHE A 168 8.39 -6.14 2.80
CA PHE A 168 9.50 -5.82 3.67
C PHE A 168 9.47 -6.69 4.92
N ASP A 169 10.66 -6.98 5.42
CA ASP A 169 10.91 -7.83 6.59
C ASP A 169 11.36 -6.95 7.74
N TYR A 170 10.74 -7.14 8.90
CA TYR A 170 11.15 -6.54 10.17
C TYR A 170 11.70 -7.64 11.08
N ASP A 171 12.96 -7.52 11.48
CA ASP A 171 13.63 -8.45 12.38
C ASP A 171 13.45 -8.00 13.84
N LEU A 172 12.67 -8.73 14.63
CA LEU A 172 12.42 -8.41 16.04
C LEU A 172 13.68 -8.44 16.91
N SER A 173 14.75 -9.10 16.46
CA SER A 173 16.00 -9.19 17.21
C SER A 173 16.90 -7.97 17.02
N THR A 174 16.89 -7.37 15.84
CA THR A 174 17.84 -6.30 15.48
C THR A 174 17.16 -4.96 15.22
N GLY A 175 15.84 -4.94 15.04
CA GLY A 175 15.11 -3.74 14.64
C GLY A 175 15.25 -3.39 13.15
N GLU A 176 15.98 -4.21 12.39
CA GLU A 176 16.24 -3.96 10.98
C GLU A 176 14.98 -4.12 10.14
N VAL A 177 14.82 -3.24 9.16
CA VAL A 177 13.73 -3.26 8.19
C VAL A 177 14.34 -3.37 6.80
N ASN A 178 14.13 -4.52 6.16
CA ASN A 178 14.72 -4.84 4.86
C ASN A 178 13.63 -4.91 3.78
N VAL A 179 13.81 -4.15 2.70
CA VAL A 179 12.85 -4.09 1.59
C VAL A 179 13.24 -5.10 0.52
N HIS A 180 12.27 -5.87 0.06
CA HIS A 180 12.42 -6.88 -0.98
C HIS A 180 11.41 -6.62 -2.11
N GLY A 181 11.92 -6.61 -3.34
CA GLY A 181 11.15 -6.35 -4.55
C GLY A 181 12.09 -6.02 -5.69
N SER A 182 11.71 -6.39 -6.91
CA SER A 182 12.55 -6.22 -8.08
C SER A 182 12.51 -4.78 -8.59
N LEU A 183 13.69 -4.19 -8.77
CA LEU A 183 13.94 -3.22 -9.84
C LEU A 183 14.81 -3.96 -10.86
N LYS A 184 14.18 -4.69 -11.79
CA LYS A 184 14.89 -5.10 -13.00
C LYS A 184 15.16 -3.82 -13.80
N HIS A 185 16.40 -3.34 -13.72
CA HIS A 185 16.94 -2.32 -14.62
C HIS A 185 17.25 -2.94 -15.98
#